data_AF-A0A522DZT7-F1
#
_entry.id   AF-A0A522DZT7-F1
#
_cell.length_a   1.000
_cell.length_b   1.000
_cell.length_c   1.000
_cell.angle_alpha   90.00
_cell.angle_beta   90.00
_cell.angle_gamma   90.00
#
_symmetry.space_group_name_H-M   'P 1'
#
loop_
_entity.id
_entity.type
_entity.pdbx_description
1 polymer ?
#
loop_
_entity_poly.entity_id
_entity_poly.type
_entity_poly.pdbx_seq_one_letter_code
_entity_poly.pdbx_strand_id
1 'polypeptide(L)'
;MRTKRTYSVAFKKQVVEELLSGSATMGQLSRRYELSTGLIGYWRNRYEEGKLIEGKPDNVRALEAKVKGLEQMVGRLTMDNELLKKAMEYSLRKRKENSLPITAKSLEGSNGGARC
;
A
#
# COMPACT_ATOMS: atom_id res chain seq x y z
N MET A 1 -38.54 20.63 7.79
CA MET A 1 -37.41 20.31 6.89
C MET A 1 -37.69 18.97 6.21
N ARG A 2 -37.70 18.88 4.88
CA ARG A 2 -37.83 17.59 4.17
C ARG A 2 -36.54 16.79 4.35
N THR A 3 -36.62 15.60 4.93
CA THR A 3 -35.52 14.63 4.98
C THR A 3 -35.21 14.15 3.57
N LYS A 4 -33.99 14.38 3.10
CA LYS A 4 -33.52 13.84 1.82
C LYS A 4 -33.36 12.32 1.97
N ARG A 5 -33.96 11.54 1.07
CA ARG A 5 -33.69 10.10 0.96
C ARG A 5 -32.20 9.91 0.65
N THR A 6 -31.50 9.14 1.47
CA THR A 6 -30.09 8.76 1.26
C THR A 6 -30.03 7.33 0.76
N TYR A 7 -29.14 7.08 -0.20
CA TYR A 7 -28.93 5.77 -0.81
C TYR A 7 -27.49 5.33 -0.59
N SER A 8 -27.27 4.05 -0.30
CA SER A 8 -25.92 3.50 -0.13
C SER A 8 -25.16 3.52 -1.45
N VAL A 9 -23.82 3.62 -1.38
CA VAL A 9 -22.97 3.60 -2.58
C VAL A 9 -23.13 2.30 -3.36
N ALA A 10 -23.25 1.17 -2.66
CA ALA A 10 -23.47 -0.14 -3.28
C ALA A 10 -24.77 -0.16 -4.10
N PHE A 11 -25.85 0.41 -3.55
CA PHE A 11 -27.13 0.50 -4.26
C PHE A 11 -27.05 1.40 -5.49
N LYS A 12 -26.45 2.60 -5.34
CA LYS A 12 -26.24 3.51 -6.48
C LYS A 12 -25.45 2.81 -7.60
N LYS A 13 -24.40 2.06 -7.25
CA LYS A 13 -23.54 1.33 -8.19
C LYS A 13 -24.32 0.23 -8.92
N GLN A 14 -25.07 -0.60 -8.19
CA GLN A 14 -25.90 -1.66 -8.77
C GLN A 14 -26.86 -1.11 -9.83
N VAL A 15 -27.57 -0.01 -9.52
CA VAL A 15 -28.54 0.60 -10.44
C VAL A 15 -27.86 1.11 -11.72
N VAL A 16 -26.67 1.70 -11.60
CA VAL A 16 -25.93 2.19 -12.77
C VAL A 16 -25.34 1.05 -13.60
N GLU A 17 -24.83 -0.01 -12.97
CA GLU A 17 -24.33 -1.19 -13.68
C GLU A 17 -25.44 -1.93 -14.43
N GLU A 18 -26.63 -2.05 -13.83
CA GLU A 18 -27.82 -2.60 -14.50
C GLU A 18 -28.20 -1.77 -15.73
N LEU A 19 -28.09 -0.44 -15.62
CA LEU A 19 -28.32 0.47 -16.74
C LEU A 19 -27.26 0.36 -17.85
N LEU A 20 -25.98 0.23 -17.48
CA LEU A 20 -24.86 0.17 -18.43
C LEU A 20 -24.75 -1.19 -19.12
N SER A 21 -25.13 -2.27 -18.43
CA SER A 21 -25.22 -3.62 -19.00
C SER A 21 -26.32 -3.77 -20.05
N GLY A 22 -27.23 -2.78 -20.16
CA GLY A 22 -28.37 -2.84 -21.07
C GLY A 22 -29.49 -3.78 -20.61
N SER A 23 -29.37 -4.38 -19.40
CA SER A 23 -30.37 -5.29 -18.85
C SER A 23 -31.67 -4.58 -18.46
N ALA A 24 -31.62 -3.28 -18.16
CA ALA A 24 -32.79 -2.46 -17.92
C ALA A 24 -32.62 -1.02 -18.44
N THR A 25 -33.72 -0.44 -18.91
CA THR A 25 -33.80 0.98 -19.28
C THR A 25 -34.01 1.86 -18.04
N MET A 26 -33.69 3.16 -18.16
CA MET A 26 -33.92 4.13 -17.06
C MET A 26 -35.38 4.14 -16.58
N GLY A 27 -36.35 3.96 -17.48
CA GLY A 27 -37.77 3.91 -17.13
C GLY A 27 -38.14 2.64 -16.34
N GLN A 28 -37.56 1.50 -16.68
CA GLN A 28 -37.77 0.26 -15.93
C GLN A 28 -37.15 0.34 -14.53
N LEU A 29 -35.93 0.87 -14.44
CA LEU A 29 -35.24 1.09 -13.16
C LEU A 29 -35.99 2.11 -12.28
N SER A 30 -36.51 3.17 -12.89
CA SER A 30 -37.33 4.18 -12.22
C SER A 30 -38.56 3.58 -11.56
N ARG A 31 -39.28 2.69 -12.26
CA ARG A 31 -40.46 2.00 -11.72
C ARG A 31 -40.10 0.95 -10.67
N ARG A 32 -39.05 0.15 -10.91
CA ARG A 32 -38.65 -0.95 -10.01
C ARG A 32 -38.15 -0.46 -8.66
N TYR A 33 -37.35 0.60 -8.66
CA TYR A 33 -36.70 1.11 -7.47
C TYR A 33 -37.33 2.42 -6.95
N GLU A 34 -38.45 2.84 -7.53
CA GLU A 34 -39.14 4.11 -7.22
C GLU A 34 -38.21 5.33 -7.26
N LEU A 35 -37.32 5.36 -8.25
CA LEU A 35 -36.35 6.43 -8.45
C LEU A 35 -36.80 7.36 -9.56
N SER A 36 -36.46 8.64 -9.49
CA SER A 36 -36.65 9.52 -10.64
C SER A 36 -35.61 9.20 -11.72
N THR A 37 -36.02 9.27 -12.99
CA THR A 37 -35.09 9.09 -14.13
C THR A 37 -33.93 10.09 -14.09
N GLY A 38 -34.18 11.32 -13.67
CA GLY A 38 -33.14 12.33 -13.47
C GLY A 38 -32.11 11.94 -12.40
N LEU A 39 -32.53 11.29 -11.31
CA LEU A 39 -31.61 10.80 -10.27
C LEU A 39 -30.73 9.66 -10.79
N ILE A 40 -31.31 8.75 -11.57
CA ILE A 40 -30.57 7.66 -12.21
C ILE A 40 -29.54 8.22 -13.20
N GLY A 41 -29.93 9.21 -14.01
CA GLY A 41 -29.02 9.89 -14.95
C GLY A 41 -27.88 10.61 -14.22
N TYR A 42 -28.19 11.29 -13.11
CA TYR A 42 -27.17 11.89 -12.26
C TYR A 42 -26.17 10.85 -11.73
N TRP A 43 -26.64 9.69 -11.25
CA TRP A 43 -25.75 8.62 -10.79
C TRP A 43 -24.90 8.04 -11.92
N ARG A 44 -25.46 7.86 -13.13
CA ARG A 44 -24.68 7.44 -14.30
C ARG A 44 -23.52 8.42 -14.57
N ASN A 45 -23.80 9.71 -14.67
CA ASN A 45 -22.76 10.71 -14.94
C ASN A 45 -21.68 10.71 -13.84
N ARG A 46 -22.10 10.62 -12.57
CA ARG A 46 -21.16 10.54 -11.44
C ARG A 46 -20.33 9.25 -11.45
N TYR A 47 -20.87 8.15 -11.96
CA TYR A 47 -20.17 6.89 -12.12
C TYR A 47 -19.14 6.96 -13.24
N GLU A 48 -19.49 7.53 -14.40
CA GLU A 48 -18.57 7.74 -15.51
C GLU A 48 -17.40 8.67 -15.12
N GLU A 49 -17.65 9.67 -14.27
CA GLU A 49 -16.62 10.53 -13.69
C GLU A 49 -15.76 9.85 -12.59
N GLY A 50 -16.08 8.62 -12.18
CA GLY A 50 -15.41 7.92 -11.07
C GLY A 50 -15.74 8.51 -9.68
N LYS A 51 -16.74 9.38 -9.58
CA LYS A 51 -17.13 10.13 -8.36
C LYS A 51 -18.42 9.61 -7.71
N LEU A 52 -18.92 8.42 -8.11
CA LEU A 52 -20.10 7.80 -7.50
C LEU A 52 -19.82 7.36 -6.05
N ILE A 53 -18.56 7.02 -5.76
CA ILE A 53 -18.09 6.75 -4.42
C ILE A 53 -17.92 8.10 -3.72
N GLU A 54 -19.03 8.59 -3.15
CA GLU A 54 -19.01 9.67 -2.15
C GLU A 54 -18.44 9.11 -0.83
N GLY A 55 -17.22 8.56 -0.88
CA GLY A 55 -16.40 8.47 0.30
C GLY A 55 -16.13 9.90 0.72
N LYS A 56 -16.66 10.30 1.88
CA LYS A 56 -16.44 11.62 2.47
C LYS A 56 -14.97 12.03 2.26
N PRO A 57 -14.66 13.26 1.80
CA PRO A 57 -13.29 13.68 1.51
C PRO A 57 -12.33 13.44 2.69
N ASP A 58 -12.85 13.45 3.92
CA ASP A 58 -12.17 13.07 5.16
C ASP A 58 -11.50 11.68 5.09
N ASN A 59 -12.13 10.71 4.44
CA ASN A 59 -11.61 9.34 4.34
C ASN A 59 -10.46 9.24 3.36
N VAL A 60 -10.49 9.95 2.23
CA VAL A 60 -9.40 9.90 1.24
C VAL A 60 -8.12 10.44 1.84
N ARG A 61 -8.17 11.60 2.50
CA ARG A 61 -6.99 12.19 3.16
C ARG A 61 -6.48 11.31 4.32
N ALA A 62 -7.38 10.69 5.09
CA ALA A 62 -6.99 9.76 6.15
C ALA A 62 -6.35 8.48 5.59
N LEU A 63 -6.86 7.98 4.47
CA LEU A 63 -6.30 6.84 3.73
C LEU A 63 -4.91 7.18 3.18
N GLU A 64 -4.74 8.34 2.55
CA GLU A 64 -3.44 8.83 2.06
C GLU A 64 -2.42 8.97 3.20
N ALA A 65 -2.83 9.53 4.34
CA ALA A 65 -1.96 9.63 5.52
C ALA A 65 -1.54 8.25 6.04
N LYS A 66 -2.46 7.29 6.06
CA LYS A 66 -2.17 5.90 6.44
C LYS A 66 -1.22 5.23 5.45
N VAL A 67 -1.43 5.41 4.14
CA VAL A 67 -0.55 4.89 3.09
C VAL A 67 0.86 5.44 3.26
N LYS A 68 1.01 6.76 3.41
CA LYS A 68 2.31 7.39 3.65
C LYS A 68 3.02 6.84 4.89
N GLY A 69 2.29 6.66 6.00
CA GLY A 69 2.85 6.08 7.22
C GLY A 69 3.32 4.63 7.03
N LEU A 70 2.57 3.84 6.27
CA LEU A 70 2.95 2.47 5.94
C LEU A 70 4.19 2.43 5.03
N GLU A 71 4.25 3.28 4.00
CA GLU A 71 5.41 3.38 3.10
C GLU A 71 6.69 3.75 3.86
N GLN A 72 6.62 4.70 4.79
CA GLN A 72 7.73 5.06 5.66
C GLN A 72 8.20 3.88 6.52
N MET A 73 7.26 3.12 7.08
CA MET A 73 7.56 1.94 7.90
C MET A 73 8.21 0.83 7.07
N VAL A 74 7.72 0.59 5.85
CA VAL A 74 8.33 -0.36 4.92
C VAL A 74 9.78 0.03 4.62
N GLY A 75 10.04 1.32 4.35
CA GLY A 75 11.40 1.83 4.15
C GLY A 75 12.31 1.55 5.34
N ARG A 76 11.85 1.88 6.56
CA ARG A 76 12.59 1.63 7.81
C ARG A 76 12.91 0.14 8.00
N LEU A 77 11.89 -0.71 7.86
CA LEU A 77 12.05 -2.17 8.00
C LEU A 77 12.98 -2.75 6.94
N THR A 78 13.03 -2.17 5.73
CA THR A 78 13.94 -2.60 4.67
C THR A 78 15.39 -2.30 5.07
N MET A 79 15.67 -1.09 5.53
CA MET A 79 17.00 -0.69 6.00
C MET A 79 17.46 -1.54 7.20
N ASP A 80 16.57 -1.75 8.19
CA ASP A 80 16.87 -2.58 9.36
C ASP A 80 17.21 -4.03 8.94
N ASN A 81 16.44 -4.60 8.01
CA ASN A 81 16.71 -5.93 7.47
C ASN A 81 18.06 -6.02 6.74
N GLU A 82 18.39 -5.04 5.91
CA GLU A 82 19.68 -5.00 5.22
C GLU A 82 20.85 -4.91 6.19
N LEU A 83 20.73 -4.07 7.23
CA LEU A 83 21.74 -3.93 8.26
C LEU A 83 21.94 -5.25 9.01
N LEU A 84 20.85 -5.90 9.43
CA LEU A 84 20.89 -7.18 10.13
C LEU A 84 21.54 -8.29 9.27
N LYS A 85 21.20 -8.36 7.98
CA LYS A 85 21.83 -9.30 7.05
C LYS A 85 23.35 -9.08 6.95
N LYS A 86 23.79 -7.83 6.78
CA LYS A 86 25.21 -7.47 6.74
C LYS A 86 25.94 -7.80 8.05
N ALA A 87 25.32 -7.53 9.20
CA ALA A 87 25.89 -7.87 10.50
C ALA A 87 26.05 -9.37 10.68
N MET A 88 25.06 -10.15 10.24
CA MET A 88 25.14 -11.61 10.26
C MET A 88 26.29 -12.12 9.37
N GLU A 89 26.38 -11.65 8.13
CA GLU A 89 27.48 -12.00 7.22
C GLU A 89 28.85 -11.65 7.80
N TYR A 90 28.98 -10.46 8.40
CA TYR A 90 30.21 -10.04 9.07
C TYR A 90 30.58 -10.99 10.22
N SER A 91 29.62 -11.35 11.07
CA SER A 91 29.85 -12.28 12.19
C SER A 91 30.29 -13.67 11.71
N LEU A 92 29.70 -14.18 10.63
CA LEU A 92 30.04 -15.47 10.04
C LEU A 92 31.45 -15.45 9.44
N ARG A 93 31.83 -14.37 8.73
CA ARG A 93 33.18 -14.18 8.20
C ARG A 93 34.22 -14.16 9.31
N LYS A 94 33.99 -13.37 10.36
CA LYS A 94 34.89 -13.29 11.52
C LYS A 94 35.05 -14.63 12.25
N ARG A 95 33.96 -15.40 12.40
CA ARG A 95 34.04 -16.77 12.95
C ARG A 95 34.89 -17.69 12.07
N LYS A 96 34.73 -17.62 10.76
CA LYS A 96 35.54 -18.40 9.81
C LYS A 96 37.02 -18.04 9.93
N GLU A 97 37.36 -16.76 9.92
CA GLU A 97 38.74 -16.26 10.08
C GLU A 97 39.38 -16.72 11.40
N ASN A 98 38.65 -16.64 12.51
CA ASN A 98 39.13 -17.11 13.82
C ASN A 98 39.31 -18.64 13.88
N SER A 99 38.60 -19.40 13.03
CA SER A 99 38.70 -20.87 12.97
C SER A 99 39.78 -21.38 12.02
N LEU A 100 40.40 -20.49 11.22
CA LEU A 100 41.53 -20.87 10.38
C LEU A 100 42.77 -21.08 11.27
N PRO A 101 43.51 -22.19 11.11
CA PRO A 101 44.75 -22.40 11.87
C PRO A 101 45.73 -21.27 11.50
N ILE A 102 46.18 -20.52 12.51
CA ILE A 102 47.24 -19.49 12.35
C ILE A 102 48.46 -20.22 11.78
N THR A 103 48.67 -20.10 10.47
CA THR A 103 49.82 -20.69 9.80
C THR A 103 51.01 -19.80 10.12
N ALA A 104 52.02 -20.34 10.81
CA ALA A 104 53.17 -19.65 11.43
C ALA A 104 54.05 -18.80 10.48
N LYS A 105 53.72 -18.67 9.18
CA LYS A 105 54.52 -17.92 8.20
C LYS A 105 54.47 -16.40 8.38
N SER A 106 53.59 -15.86 9.24
CA SER A 106 53.42 -14.41 9.41
C SER A 106 54.24 -13.79 10.56
N LEU A 107 55.01 -14.57 11.33
CA LEU A 107 55.79 -14.07 12.48
C LEU A 107 57.28 -13.82 12.19
N GLU A 108 57.78 -14.16 11.00
CA GLU A 108 59.19 -13.95 10.63
C GLU A 108 59.37 -12.58 9.96
N GLY A 109 59.26 -11.52 10.75
CA GLY A 109 59.41 -10.15 10.22
C GLY A 109 59.71 -9.09 11.27
N SER A 110 60.16 -9.46 12.46
CA SER A 110 60.60 -8.49 13.47
C SER A 110 61.74 -9.03 14.31
N ASN A 111 62.92 -9.13 13.70
CA ASN A 111 64.18 -9.14 14.46
C ASN A 111 64.96 -7.89 14.08
N GLY A 112 64.52 -6.75 14.61
CA GLY A 112 65.31 -5.52 14.64
C GLY A 112 66.43 -5.69 15.67
N GLY A 113 67.64 -6.02 15.19
CA GLY A 113 68.83 -6.08 16.01
C GLY A 113 69.18 -4.70 16.56
N ALA A 114 69.12 -4.54 17.87
CA ALA A 114 69.74 -3.43 18.58
C ALA A 114 70.92 -3.98 19.38
N ARG A 115 72.15 -3.68 18.97
CA ARG A 115 73.32 -3.69 19.86
C ARG A 115 74.29 -2.56 19.48
N CYS A 116 74.44 -1.70 20.48
CA CYS A 116 75.54 -0.82 20.89
C CYS A 116 76.79 -0.76 20.02
#